data_AF-A0A2G9PLB4-F1
#
_entry.id   AF-A0A2G9PLB4-F1
#
_cell.length_a   1.000
_cell.length_b   1.000
_cell.length_c   1.000
_cell.angle_alpha   90.00
_cell.angle_beta   90.00
_cell.angle_gamma   90.00
#
_symmetry.space_group_name_H-M   'P 1'
#
loop_
_entity.id
_entity.type
_entity.pdbx_description
1 polymer ?
#
loop_
_entity_poly.entity_id
_entity_poly.type
_entity_poly.pdbx_seq_one_letter_code
_entity_poly.pdbx_strand_id
1 'polypeptide(L)'
;MKKEIELHVHPFLGRNTLGDVVEAMCKRELDIVALEALDASLYPLVLEEAKKLYSDATRDYAGVKLPDGKWLLNGCEYETKEGLHILTVGWARDEANSQTEIRKIIDEGLEQDALVILDHPFVDNGVTRTAGHISAKQELFLEELCKEYSGNVALEWNAYCLPWVRFGLKVILNLLGQQTDYYDVNRKVEELSDR
;
A
#
# COMPACT_ATOMS: atom_id res chain seq x y z
N MET A 1 -8.03 9.10 -21.86
CA MET A 1 -8.05 7.63 -21.72
C MET A 1 -7.91 7.35 -20.23
N LYS A 2 -8.72 6.44 -19.65
CA LYS A 2 -8.58 6.05 -18.25
C LYS A 2 -7.29 5.23 -18.12
N LYS A 3 -6.51 5.47 -17.08
CA LYS A 3 -5.31 4.68 -16.74
C LYS A 3 -5.72 3.58 -15.76
N GLU A 4 -5.19 2.38 -15.96
CA GLU A 4 -5.36 1.27 -15.02
C GLU A 4 -4.15 1.23 -14.08
N ILE A 5 -4.40 1.31 -12.77
CA ILE A 5 -3.41 1.62 -11.74
C ILE A 5 -3.52 0.58 -10.62
N GLU A 6 -2.37 0.06 -10.19
CA GLU A 6 -2.23 -0.72 -8.96
C GLU A 6 -1.24 0.01 -8.04
N LEU A 7 -1.67 0.40 -6.84
CA LEU A 7 -0.87 1.24 -5.94
C LEU A 7 -0.19 0.45 -4.84
N HIS A 8 -0.49 -0.83 -4.68
CA HIS A 8 0.14 -1.63 -3.64
C HIS A 8 0.54 -3.02 -4.16
N VAL A 9 1.82 -3.18 -4.52
CA VAL A 9 2.40 -4.45 -4.98
C VAL A 9 3.63 -4.80 -4.17
N HIS A 10 3.71 -6.03 -3.67
CA HIS A 10 4.93 -6.59 -3.07
C HIS A 10 5.69 -7.49 -4.05
N PRO A 11 6.52 -6.95 -4.95
CA PRO A 11 7.24 -7.77 -5.91
C PRO A 11 8.31 -8.64 -5.24
N PHE A 12 8.91 -8.18 -4.13
CA PHE A 12 10.10 -8.78 -3.52
C PHE A 12 9.83 -9.71 -2.33
N LEU A 13 8.59 -9.82 -1.86
CA LEU A 13 8.21 -10.86 -0.88
C LEU A 13 8.27 -12.28 -1.49
N GLY A 14 8.27 -12.38 -2.82
CA GLY A 14 8.49 -13.62 -3.58
C GLY A 14 9.84 -13.65 -4.30
N ARG A 15 10.10 -14.71 -5.06
CA ARG A 15 11.26 -14.79 -5.98
C ARG A 15 10.95 -14.12 -7.33
N ASN A 16 10.07 -13.12 -7.35
CA ASN A 16 9.67 -12.47 -8.59
C ASN A 16 10.75 -11.48 -9.05
N THR A 17 10.93 -11.39 -10.35
CA THR A 17 11.83 -10.47 -11.03
C THR A 17 11.07 -9.27 -11.55
N LEU A 18 11.78 -8.21 -11.97
CA LEU A 18 11.15 -7.09 -12.67
C LEU A 18 10.45 -7.52 -13.96
N GLY A 19 11.00 -8.54 -14.65
CA GLY A 19 10.37 -9.12 -15.83
C GLY A 19 8.98 -9.69 -15.53
N ASP A 20 8.83 -10.36 -14.39
CA ASP A 20 7.53 -10.91 -13.95
C ASP A 20 6.52 -9.79 -13.67
N VAL A 21 6.96 -8.67 -13.09
CA VAL A 21 6.12 -7.48 -12.86
C VAL A 21 5.66 -6.88 -14.19
N VAL A 22 6.57 -6.66 -15.14
CA VAL A 22 6.23 -6.11 -16.47
C VAL A 22 5.29 -7.05 -17.24
N GLU A 23 5.52 -8.36 -17.16
CA GLU A 23 4.64 -9.35 -17.77
C GLU A 23 3.23 -9.30 -17.14
N ALA A 24 3.15 -9.19 -15.81
CA ALA A 24 1.88 -9.04 -15.11
C ALA A 24 1.15 -7.74 -15.49
N MET A 25 1.86 -6.62 -15.61
CA MET A 25 1.30 -5.36 -16.09
C MET A 25 0.72 -5.50 -17.49
N CYS A 26 1.45 -6.14 -18.42
CA CYS A 26 0.95 -6.36 -19.78
C CYS A 26 -0.29 -7.26 -19.80
N LYS A 27 -0.29 -8.38 -19.04
CA LYS A 27 -1.42 -9.32 -18.98
C LYS A 27 -2.68 -8.72 -18.37
N ARG A 28 -2.52 -7.80 -17.42
CA ARG A 28 -3.64 -7.14 -16.71
C ARG A 28 -3.96 -5.76 -17.25
N GLU A 29 -3.32 -5.35 -18.35
CA GLU A 29 -3.48 -4.05 -18.97
C GLU A 29 -3.22 -2.88 -18.01
N LEU A 30 -2.30 -3.05 -17.05
CA LEU A 30 -1.91 -2.01 -16.09
C LEU A 30 -0.94 -1.01 -16.73
N ASP A 31 -1.21 0.27 -16.49
CA ASP A 31 -0.35 1.37 -16.92
C ASP A 31 0.65 1.78 -15.83
N ILE A 32 0.24 1.75 -14.57
CA ILE A 32 1.00 2.26 -13.44
C ILE A 32 0.96 1.23 -12.33
N VAL A 33 2.13 0.88 -11.80
CA VAL A 33 2.24 0.07 -10.58
C VAL A 33 3.13 0.79 -9.58
N ALA A 34 2.77 0.81 -8.31
CA ALA A 34 3.70 1.17 -7.24
C ALA A 34 4.29 -0.09 -6.61
N LEU A 35 5.62 -0.15 -6.60
CA LEU A 35 6.37 -1.29 -6.09
C LEU A 35 6.77 -0.99 -4.65
N GLU A 36 6.24 -1.77 -3.72
CA GLU A 36 6.62 -1.74 -2.33
C GLU A 36 8.11 -2.10 -2.18
N ALA A 37 8.76 -1.46 -1.20
CA ALA A 37 10.19 -1.51 -0.94
C ALA A 37 11.07 -1.07 -2.14
N LEU A 38 10.63 -0.15 -3.00
CA LEU A 38 11.50 0.44 -4.02
C LEU A 38 12.36 1.58 -3.44
N ASP A 39 13.14 1.27 -2.42
CA ASP A 39 14.03 2.24 -1.76
C ASP A 39 15.19 2.71 -2.66
N ALA A 40 15.94 3.71 -2.18
CA ALA A 40 17.07 4.27 -2.91
C ALA A 40 18.16 3.25 -3.32
N SER A 41 18.23 2.10 -2.65
CA SER A 41 19.18 1.02 -2.93
C SER A 41 18.71 0.07 -4.02
N LEU A 42 17.41 -0.22 -4.08
CA LEU A 42 16.81 -1.11 -5.09
C LEU A 42 16.49 -0.38 -6.38
N TYR A 43 16.25 0.93 -6.31
CA TYR A 43 15.82 1.74 -7.43
C TYR A 43 16.80 1.77 -8.63
N PRO A 44 18.14 1.84 -8.44
CA PRO A 44 19.10 1.69 -9.54
C PRO A 44 19.01 0.32 -10.22
N LEU A 45 18.82 -0.76 -9.45
CA LEU A 45 18.74 -2.12 -9.97
C LEU A 45 17.48 -2.30 -10.82
N VAL A 46 16.34 -1.77 -10.37
CA VAL A 46 15.10 -1.77 -11.15
C VAL A 46 15.25 -1.00 -12.45
N LEU A 47 15.93 0.15 -12.45
CA LEU A 47 16.20 0.88 -13.69
C LEU A 47 17.11 0.09 -14.64
N GLU A 48 18.16 -0.57 -14.13
CA GLU A 48 19.06 -1.40 -14.95
C GLU A 48 18.32 -2.59 -15.59
N GLU A 49 17.49 -3.29 -14.82
CA GLU A 49 16.65 -4.37 -15.35
C GLU A 49 15.61 -3.84 -16.36
N ALA A 50 14.99 -2.69 -16.09
CA ALA A 50 14.05 -2.07 -17.01
C ALA A 50 14.72 -1.75 -18.34
N LYS A 51 15.98 -1.27 -18.32
CA LYS A 51 16.75 -0.95 -19.53
C LYS A 51 17.10 -2.16 -20.40
N LYS A 52 17.13 -3.37 -19.83
CA LYS A 52 17.31 -4.60 -20.62
C LYS A 52 16.09 -4.91 -21.48
N LEU A 53 14.90 -4.51 -21.03
CA LEU A 53 13.64 -4.68 -21.74
C LEU A 53 13.28 -3.45 -22.59
N TYR A 54 13.67 -2.27 -22.11
CA TYR A 54 13.33 -0.96 -22.65
C TYR A 54 14.53 -0.02 -22.58
N SER A 55 15.36 0.03 -23.63
CA SER A 55 16.63 0.79 -23.64
C SER A 55 16.47 2.26 -23.22
N ASP A 56 15.31 2.85 -23.52
CA ASP A 56 15.00 4.26 -23.28
C ASP A 56 14.27 4.50 -21.96
N ALA A 57 14.22 3.51 -21.06
CA ALA A 57 13.66 3.69 -19.73
C ALA A 57 14.42 4.78 -18.95
N THR A 58 13.66 5.69 -18.35
CA THR A 58 14.19 6.82 -17.57
C THR A 58 13.68 6.75 -16.14
N ARG A 59 14.32 7.46 -15.21
CA ARG A 59 13.80 7.62 -13.85
C ARG A 59 13.70 9.09 -13.46
N ASP A 60 12.81 9.38 -12.54
CA ASP A 60 12.81 10.58 -11.73
C ASP A 60 12.77 10.22 -10.23
N TYR A 61 12.38 11.17 -9.38
CA TYR A 61 12.29 10.94 -7.94
C TYR A 61 11.13 10.01 -7.57
N ALA A 62 10.06 9.95 -8.39
CA ALA A 62 8.83 9.26 -8.08
C ALA A 62 8.78 7.83 -8.67
N GLY A 63 9.37 7.61 -9.84
CA GLY A 63 9.38 6.27 -10.46
C GLY A 63 10.33 6.06 -11.64
N VAL A 64 10.35 4.81 -12.13
CA VAL A 64 10.88 4.47 -13.44
C VAL A 64 9.76 4.62 -14.47
N LYS A 65 10.02 5.42 -15.49
CA LYS A 65 9.16 5.59 -16.66
C LYS A 65 9.62 4.66 -17.78
N LEU A 66 8.68 3.88 -18.29
CA LEU A 66 8.88 3.01 -19.44
C LEU A 66 8.50 3.73 -20.75
N PRO A 67 9.16 3.43 -21.89
CA PRO A 67 8.94 4.12 -23.16
C PRO A 67 7.52 4.00 -23.74
N ASP A 68 6.80 2.95 -23.37
CA ASP A 68 5.40 2.73 -23.76
C ASP A 68 4.40 3.55 -22.93
N GLY A 69 4.89 4.43 -22.06
CA GLY A 69 4.09 5.30 -21.22
C GLY A 69 3.64 4.67 -19.90
N LYS A 70 4.15 3.48 -19.57
CA LYS A 70 3.94 2.83 -18.28
C LYS A 70 4.88 3.36 -17.19
N TRP A 71 4.50 3.18 -15.93
CA TRP A 71 5.27 3.64 -14.77
C TRP A 71 5.40 2.57 -13.70
N LEU A 72 6.59 2.51 -13.11
CA LEU A 72 6.91 1.77 -11.89
C LEU A 72 7.23 2.81 -10.82
N LEU A 73 6.27 3.11 -9.96
CA LEU A 73 6.39 4.11 -8.90
C LEU A 73 7.08 3.52 -7.67
N ASN A 74 7.79 4.38 -6.95
CA ASN A 74 8.35 4.07 -5.65
C ASN A 74 7.22 3.98 -4.62
N GLY A 75 6.94 2.79 -4.12
CA GLY A 75 6.02 2.54 -3.01
C GLY A 75 6.79 2.10 -1.77
N CYS A 76 6.36 2.51 -0.58
CA CYS A 76 6.88 1.98 0.67
C CYS A 76 5.77 1.87 1.72
N GLU A 77 5.60 0.67 2.25
CA GLU A 77 4.66 0.37 3.33
C GLU A 77 5.40 0.46 4.67
N TYR A 78 4.75 1.04 5.67
CA TYR A 78 5.28 1.20 7.02
C TYR A 78 4.31 0.65 8.05
N GLU A 79 4.82 -0.16 8.97
CA GLU A 79 4.16 -0.40 10.26
C GLU A 79 4.46 0.79 11.20
N THR A 80 3.43 1.41 11.76
CA THR A 80 3.59 2.58 12.64
C THR A 80 3.54 2.23 14.12
N LYS A 81 3.94 3.17 14.97
CA LYS A 81 3.86 3.08 16.44
C LYS A 81 2.43 2.80 16.95
N GLU A 82 1.43 3.32 16.24
CA GLU A 82 0.01 3.10 16.53
C GLU A 82 -0.48 1.71 16.08
N GLY A 83 0.41 0.94 15.45
CA GLY A 83 0.18 -0.39 14.94
C GLY A 83 -0.79 -0.42 13.77
N LEU A 84 -0.79 0.64 12.96
CA LEU A 84 -1.48 0.74 11.68
C LEU A 84 -0.46 0.63 10.55
N HIS A 85 -0.93 0.29 9.36
CA HIS A 85 -0.11 0.29 8.15
C HIS A 85 -0.42 1.52 7.31
N ILE A 86 0.62 2.10 6.73
CA ILE A 86 0.51 3.26 5.86
C ILE A 86 1.48 3.11 4.69
N LEU A 87 1.05 3.53 3.52
CA LEU A 87 1.80 3.44 2.28
C LEU A 87 2.05 4.85 1.73
N THR A 88 3.29 5.13 1.32
CA THR A 88 3.62 6.31 0.51
C THR A 88 3.97 5.89 -0.91
N VAL A 89 3.45 6.60 -1.90
CA VAL A 89 3.75 6.41 -3.32
C VAL A 89 4.38 7.66 -3.91
N GLY A 90 5.49 7.50 -4.64
CA GLY A 90 6.30 8.58 -5.20
C GLY A 90 7.42 9.07 -4.28
N TRP A 91 7.49 8.54 -3.06
CA TRP A 91 8.54 8.83 -2.06
C TRP A 91 8.59 7.73 -1.00
N ALA A 92 9.77 7.54 -0.40
CA ALA A 92 9.99 6.62 0.70
C ALA A 92 10.83 7.26 1.82
N ARG A 93 10.55 6.85 3.06
CA ARG A 93 11.30 7.22 4.26
C ARG A 93 12.13 6.04 4.74
N ASP A 94 13.37 5.96 4.28
CA ASP A 94 14.27 4.84 4.59
C ASP A 94 14.53 4.65 6.10
N GLU A 95 14.37 5.70 6.92
CA GLU A 95 14.60 5.66 8.37
C GLU A 95 13.37 5.26 9.21
N ALA A 96 12.21 5.10 8.57
CA ALA A 96 10.99 4.71 9.27
C ALA A 96 11.13 3.31 9.89
N ASN A 97 10.50 3.15 11.05
CA ASN A 97 10.42 1.87 11.77
C ASN A 97 9.14 1.85 12.61
N SER A 98 8.86 0.72 13.26
CA SER A 98 7.64 0.50 14.06
C SER A 98 7.47 1.41 15.27
N GLN A 99 8.43 2.29 15.59
CA GLN A 99 8.28 3.34 16.60
C GLN A 99 8.00 4.72 16.00
N THR A 100 7.93 4.82 14.68
CA THR A 100 7.62 6.05 13.96
C THR A 100 6.12 6.33 14.05
N GLU A 101 5.76 7.56 14.40
CA GLU A 101 4.37 7.99 14.51
C GLU A 101 3.77 8.18 13.11
N ILE A 102 2.53 7.73 12.92
CA ILE A 102 1.86 7.80 11.62
C ILE A 102 1.78 9.23 11.07
N ARG A 103 1.54 10.23 11.93
CA ARG A 103 1.48 11.65 11.56
C ARG A 103 2.78 12.13 10.93
N LYS A 104 3.91 11.68 11.47
CA LYS A 104 5.22 12.05 10.94
C LYS A 104 5.44 11.52 9.52
N ILE A 105 4.89 10.34 9.21
CA ILE A 105 4.95 9.76 7.87
C ILE A 105 4.04 10.52 6.91
N ILE A 106 2.81 10.87 7.36
CA ILE A 106 1.87 11.66 6.57
C ILE A 106 2.46 13.03 6.25
N ASP A 107 2.90 13.79 7.26
CA ASP A 107 3.40 15.14 7.10
C ASP A 107 4.60 15.18 6.13
N GLU A 108 5.61 14.34 6.34
CA GLU A 108 6.79 14.30 5.46
C GLU A 108 6.43 13.79 4.06
N GLY A 109 5.52 12.82 3.94
CA GLY A 109 5.03 12.35 2.65
C GLY A 109 4.37 13.46 1.84
N LEU A 110 3.48 14.23 2.48
CA LEU A 110 2.80 15.37 1.85
C LEU A 110 3.79 16.50 1.49
N GLU A 111 4.78 16.78 2.35
CA GLU A 111 5.85 17.75 2.04
C GLU A 111 6.69 17.36 0.82
N GLN A 112 6.75 16.06 0.49
CA GLN A 112 7.48 15.51 -0.66
C GLN A 112 6.56 15.22 -1.87
N ASP A 113 5.32 15.74 -1.87
CA ASP A 113 4.31 15.50 -2.91
C ASP A 113 4.00 14.00 -3.14
N ALA A 114 4.14 13.16 -2.09
CA ALA A 114 3.80 11.76 -2.14
C ALA A 114 2.28 11.55 -2.03
N LEU A 115 1.77 10.50 -2.68
CA LEU A 115 0.43 10.00 -2.37
C LEU A 115 0.51 9.17 -1.09
N VAL A 116 -0.28 9.58 -0.09
CA VAL A 116 -0.34 8.91 1.21
C VAL A 116 -1.61 8.10 1.32
N ILE A 117 -1.48 6.82 1.65
CA ILE A 117 -2.58 5.85 1.68
C ILE A 117 -2.55 5.13 3.02
N LEU A 118 -3.65 5.18 3.77
CA LEU A 118 -3.85 4.29 4.91
C LEU A 118 -4.16 2.90 4.38
N ASP A 119 -3.22 1.97 4.52
CA ASP A 119 -3.39 0.61 4.02
C ASP A 119 -4.31 -0.17 4.94
N HIS A 120 -5.23 -0.88 4.29
CA HIS A 120 -6.23 -1.77 4.88
C HIS A 120 -6.68 -1.34 6.29
N PRO A 121 -7.18 -0.09 6.46
CA PRO A 121 -7.12 0.63 7.75
C PRO A 121 -7.93 -0.02 8.87
N PHE A 122 -8.90 -0.86 8.51
CA PHE A 122 -9.81 -1.53 9.45
C PHE A 122 -9.48 -3.02 9.68
N VAL A 123 -8.41 -3.54 9.08
CA VAL A 123 -7.99 -4.94 9.21
C VAL A 123 -6.48 -5.07 9.37
N ASP A 124 -6.04 -6.25 9.80
CA ASP A 124 -4.64 -6.68 9.85
C ASP A 124 -3.65 -5.64 10.39
N ASN A 125 -3.72 -5.42 11.69
CA ASN A 125 -2.94 -4.39 12.36
C ASN A 125 -1.91 -5.00 13.31
N GLY A 126 -0.78 -4.31 13.51
CA GLY A 126 0.36 -4.80 14.29
C GLY A 126 0.04 -5.10 15.77
N VAL A 127 -1.06 -4.51 16.29
CA VAL A 127 -1.52 -4.69 17.68
C VAL A 127 -2.28 -5.99 17.87
N THR A 128 -3.23 -6.29 16.97
CA THR A 128 -4.12 -7.44 17.10
C THR A 128 -3.50 -8.70 16.51
N ARG A 129 -2.57 -8.56 15.54
CA ARG A 129 -1.90 -9.70 14.85
C ARG A 129 -2.89 -10.74 14.31
N THR A 130 -4.07 -10.26 13.95
CA THR A 130 -5.11 -11.06 13.32
C THR A 130 -5.45 -10.36 12.02
N ALA A 131 -5.71 -11.10 10.95
CA ALA A 131 -6.46 -10.60 9.78
C ALA A 131 -7.95 -10.34 10.13
N GLY A 132 -8.19 -9.89 11.36
CA GLY A 132 -9.45 -9.56 11.98
C GLY A 132 -9.72 -8.06 11.91
N HIS A 133 -10.46 -7.55 12.90
CA HIS A 133 -10.86 -6.16 13.00
C HIS A 133 -9.90 -5.37 13.90
N ILE A 134 -9.83 -4.06 13.69
CA ILE A 134 -9.15 -3.16 14.62
C ILE A 134 -10.00 -2.90 15.88
N SER A 135 -9.37 -2.51 16.98
CA SER A 135 -10.10 -2.16 18.21
C SER A 135 -10.93 -0.87 18.05
N ALA A 136 -12.00 -0.69 18.83
CA ALA A 136 -12.78 0.55 18.84
C ALA A 136 -11.95 1.81 19.13
N LYS A 137 -10.87 1.66 19.91
CA LYS A 137 -9.91 2.75 20.16
C LYS A 137 -9.15 3.13 18.89
N GLN A 138 -8.75 2.15 18.09
CA GLN A 138 -8.09 2.39 16.80
C GLN A 138 -9.07 2.94 15.76
N GLU A 139 -10.33 2.50 15.76
CA GLU A 139 -11.36 3.09 14.90
C GLU A 139 -11.50 4.59 15.19
N LEU A 140 -11.69 4.98 16.46
CA LEU A 140 -11.76 6.39 16.85
C LEU A 140 -10.52 7.18 16.45
N PHE A 141 -9.33 6.61 16.66
CA PHE A 141 -8.08 7.22 16.26
C PHE A 141 -8.01 7.45 14.74
N LEU A 142 -8.43 6.47 13.93
CA LEU A 142 -8.49 6.62 12.48
C LEU A 142 -9.50 7.67 12.05
N GLU A 143 -10.68 7.74 12.69
CA GLU A 143 -11.66 8.79 12.39
C GLU A 143 -11.09 10.19 12.66
N GLU A 144 -10.35 10.35 13.76
CA GLU A 144 -9.66 11.61 14.10
C GLU A 144 -8.57 11.94 13.08
N LEU A 145 -7.76 10.95 12.70
CA LEU A 145 -6.70 11.10 11.72
C LEU A 145 -7.24 11.47 10.33
N CYS A 146 -8.31 10.81 9.87
CA CYS A 146 -8.93 11.11 8.58
C CYS A 146 -9.53 12.53 8.55
N LYS A 147 -10.08 13.00 9.67
CA LYS A 147 -10.56 14.40 9.79
C LYS A 147 -9.40 15.39 9.76
N GLU A 148 -8.32 15.09 10.47
CA GLU A 148 -7.10 15.92 10.54
C GLU A 148 -6.47 16.09 9.14
N TYR A 149 -6.40 15.01 8.36
CA TYR A 149 -5.78 15.00 7.03
C TYR A 149 -6.79 14.91 5.88
N SER A 150 -8.01 15.40 6.09
CA SER A 150 -9.08 15.33 5.08
C SER A 150 -8.64 15.89 3.72
N GLY A 151 -8.88 15.11 2.67
CA GLY A 151 -8.49 15.44 1.29
C GLY A 151 -7.02 15.20 0.95
N ASN A 152 -6.17 14.82 1.92
CA ASN A 152 -4.74 14.62 1.72
C ASN A 152 -4.29 13.15 1.93
N VAL A 153 -5.12 12.33 2.58
CA VAL A 153 -4.89 10.88 2.72
C VAL A 153 -5.97 10.08 2.00
N ALA A 154 -5.57 9.02 1.32
CA ALA A 154 -6.48 8.03 0.76
C ALA A 154 -6.66 6.85 1.73
N LEU A 155 -7.80 6.17 1.64
CA LEU A 155 -8.05 4.93 2.36
C LEU A 155 -8.01 3.78 1.36
N GLU A 156 -7.16 2.78 1.61
CA GLU A 156 -7.07 1.65 0.70
C GLU A 156 -8.27 0.71 0.86
N TRP A 157 -8.87 0.40 -0.29
CA TRP A 157 -9.77 -0.75 -0.44
C TRP A 157 -8.97 -1.97 -0.88
N ASN A 158 -8.34 -2.62 0.09
CA ASN A 158 -7.52 -3.79 -0.18
C ASN A 158 -8.39 -5.02 -0.54
N ALA A 159 -7.91 -5.94 -1.37
CA ALA A 159 -8.59 -7.19 -1.69
C ALA A 159 -8.82 -8.09 -0.46
N TYR A 160 -8.01 -7.96 0.59
CA TYR A 160 -8.25 -8.56 1.90
C TYR A 160 -9.50 -8.00 2.59
N CYS A 161 -10.09 -6.91 2.10
CA CYS A 161 -11.36 -6.39 2.58
C CYS A 161 -12.58 -7.09 1.90
N LEU A 162 -12.37 -7.89 0.84
CA LEU A 162 -13.46 -8.57 0.12
C LEU A 162 -14.11 -9.67 0.96
N PRO A 163 -15.44 -9.66 1.16
CA PRO A 163 -16.13 -10.57 2.09
C PRO A 163 -15.85 -12.06 1.89
N TRP A 164 -15.68 -12.52 0.65
CA TRP A 164 -15.44 -13.95 0.35
C TRP A 164 -13.98 -14.39 0.62
N VAL A 165 -12.98 -13.55 0.34
CA VAL A 165 -11.56 -13.82 0.65
C VAL A 165 -11.43 -13.97 2.17
N ARG A 166 -12.03 -13.01 2.84
CA ARG A 166 -12.17 -12.90 4.28
C ARG A 166 -12.86 -14.09 4.95
N PHE A 167 -13.94 -14.60 4.35
CA PHE A 167 -14.61 -15.82 4.83
C PHE A 167 -13.69 -17.04 4.79
N GLY A 168 -12.92 -17.21 3.70
CA GLY A 168 -11.93 -18.29 3.59
C GLY A 168 -10.85 -18.20 4.67
N LEU A 169 -10.32 -17.00 4.91
CA LEU A 169 -9.34 -16.74 5.97
C LEU A 169 -9.89 -17.06 7.37
N LYS A 170 -11.14 -16.66 7.66
CA LYS A 170 -11.80 -16.95 8.95
C LYS A 170 -11.78 -18.44 9.29
N VAL A 171 -12.07 -19.31 8.32
CA VAL A 171 -12.07 -20.77 8.54
C VAL A 171 -10.68 -21.24 8.98
N ILE A 172 -9.64 -20.76 8.30
CA ILE A 172 -8.25 -21.12 8.61
C ILE A 172 -7.82 -20.56 9.98
N LEU A 173 -8.13 -19.29 10.26
CA LEU A 173 -7.73 -18.62 11.51
C LEU A 173 -8.45 -19.20 12.73
N ASN A 174 -9.73 -19.54 12.61
CA ASN A 174 -10.46 -20.24 13.66
C ASN A 174 -9.88 -21.62 13.95
N LEU A 175 -9.42 -22.35 12.93
CA LEU A 175 -8.74 -23.64 13.11
C LEU A 175 -7.40 -23.50 13.85
N LEU A 176 -6.76 -22.34 13.74
CA LEU A 176 -5.53 -21.98 14.47
C LEU A 176 -5.81 -21.36 15.86
N GLY A 177 -7.07 -21.32 16.30
CA GLY A 177 -7.47 -20.84 17.62
C GLY A 177 -7.60 -19.33 17.75
N GLN A 178 -7.60 -18.58 16.64
CA GLN A 178 -7.86 -17.14 16.66
C GLN A 178 -9.37 -16.86 16.63
N GLN A 179 -9.82 -15.86 17.38
CA GLN A 179 -11.20 -15.39 17.34
C GLN A 179 -11.31 -14.21 16.37
N THR A 180 -12.14 -14.33 15.34
CA THR A 180 -12.30 -13.28 14.31
C THR A 180 -13.74 -12.78 14.26
N ASP A 181 -13.98 -11.56 14.74
CA ASP A 181 -15.26 -10.86 14.49
C ASP A 181 -15.21 -10.20 13.12
N TYR A 182 -16.24 -10.48 12.33
CA TYR A 182 -16.28 -10.17 10.92
C TYR A 182 -17.42 -9.21 10.62
N TYR A 183 -17.10 -7.99 10.20
CA TYR A 183 -18.04 -7.00 9.67
C TYR A 183 -17.51 -6.42 8.35
N ASP A 184 -18.40 -5.79 7.58
CA ASP A 184 -18.06 -5.14 6.32
C ASP A 184 -17.24 -3.87 6.59
N VAL A 185 -15.91 -4.01 6.53
CA VAL A 185 -14.95 -2.93 6.75
C VAL A 185 -14.98 -1.90 5.64
N ASN A 186 -15.43 -2.27 4.43
CA ASN A 186 -15.52 -1.36 3.30
C ASN A 186 -16.62 -0.33 3.51
N ARG A 187 -17.75 -0.74 4.09
CA ARG A 187 -18.80 0.20 4.50
C ARG A 187 -18.29 1.27 5.47
N LYS A 188 -17.34 0.94 6.34
CA LYS A 188 -16.72 1.92 7.25
C LYS A 188 -15.79 2.88 6.54
N VAL A 189 -15.02 2.40 5.56
CA VAL A 189 -14.23 3.25 4.67
C VAL A 189 -15.14 4.21 3.88
N GLU A 190 -16.25 3.72 3.32
CA GLU A 190 -17.24 4.55 2.63
C GLU A 190 -17.86 5.61 3.56
N GLU A 191 -18.31 5.20 4.75
CA GLU A 191 -18.88 6.10 5.75
C GLU A 191 -17.91 7.21 6.18
N LEU A 192 -16.59 6.96 6.14
CA LEU A 192 -15.57 7.99 6.41
C LEU A 192 -15.26 8.85 5.20
N SER A 193 -15.23 8.28 4.00
CA SER A 193 -14.99 9.02 2.76
C SER A 193 -16.13 10.00 2.42
N ASP A 194 -17.36 9.71 2.85
CA ASP A 194 -18.54 10.56 2.61
C ASP A 194 -18.67 11.74 3.59
N ARG A 195 -17.82 11.83 4.61
CA ARG A 195 -17.87 12.86 5.68
C ARG A 195 -16.86 13.97 5.48
#